data_AF-A0A257RNQ0-F1
#
_entry.id   AF-A0A257RNQ0-F1
#
_cell.length_a   1.000
_cell.length_b   1.000
_cell.length_c   1.000
_cell.angle_alpha   90.00
_cell.angle_beta   90.00
_cell.angle_gamma   90.00
#
_symmetry.space_group_name_H-M   'P 1'
#
loop_
_entity.id
_entity.type
_entity.pdbx_description
1 polymer ?
#
loop_
_entity_poly.entity_id
_entity_poly.type
_entity_poly.pdbx_seq_one_letter_code
_entity_poly.pdbx_strand_id
1 'polypeptide(L)'
;MHPASEVSNLMPGVFLHEMQHLISYARHVVEGGGKPAAGWVDEGMSLVAEELGSQYYEARCPAPACRSNPGQLLPDSSLGFARNFTLDSYFFAESPDTVSITGRSDGALGTAWRGGAWALMRWLGDHMDAGFYRRMESASGGGIAAIESASGRQSFGTLFANFGLALYTDSLAGMPRNT
;
A
#
# COMPACT_ATOMS: atom_id res chain seq x y z
N MET A 1 -23.15 -11.60 14.32
CA MET A 1 -22.94 -10.32 15.01
C MET A 1 -21.48 -10.27 15.40
N HIS A 2 -20.71 -9.28 14.93
CA HIS A 2 -19.28 -9.20 15.23
C HIS A 2 -19.06 -8.72 16.68
N PRO A 3 -18.15 -9.32 17.47
CA PRO A 3 -17.79 -8.81 18.78
C PRO A 3 -17.11 -7.45 18.69
N ALA A 4 -17.29 -6.61 19.72
CA ALA A 4 -16.71 -5.27 19.78
C ALA A 4 -15.17 -5.26 19.65
N SER A 5 -14.51 -6.32 20.10
CA SER A 5 -13.06 -6.50 19.95
C SER A 5 -12.63 -6.71 18.49
N GLU A 6 -13.42 -7.44 17.70
CA GLU A 6 -13.16 -7.61 16.27
C GLU A 6 -13.29 -6.28 15.54
N VAL A 7 -14.35 -5.53 15.83
CA VAL A 7 -14.56 -4.18 15.26
C VAL A 7 -13.42 -3.25 15.66
N SER A 8 -13.03 -3.22 16.93
CA SER A 8 -11.96 -2.34 17.42
C SER A 8 -10.61 -2.62 16.77
N ASN A 9 -10.35 -3.87 16.37
CA ASN A 9 -9.09 -4.26 15.73
C ASN A 9 -9.03 -3.95 14.23
N LEU A 10 -10.18 -3.86 13.55
CA LEU A 10 -10.26 -3.63 12.11
C LEU A 10 -10.49 -2.17 11.75
N MET A 11 -11.28 -1.47 12.57
CA MET A 11 -11.71 -0.10 12.31
C MET A 11 -10.57 0.91 12.08
N PRO A 12 -9.42 0.85 12.78
CA PRO A 12 -8.37 1.84 12.56
C PRO A 12 -7.81 1.83 11.13
N GLY A 13 -7.46 0.65 10.61
CA GLY A 13 -7.01 0.49 9.23
C GLY A 13 -8.11 0.87 8.23
N VAL A 14 -9.31 0.30 8.40
CA VAL A 14 -10.46 0.58 7.51
C VAL A 14 -10.79 2.07 7.46
N PHE A 15 -10.73 2.79 8.58
CA PHE A 15 -10.99 4.23 8.58
C PHE A 15 -10.00 4.99 7.69
N LEU A 16 -8.70 4.72 7.81
CA LEU A 16 -7.70 5.39 6.96
C LEU A 16 -7.81 4.97 5.49
N HIS A 17 -8.11 3.70 5.25
CA HIS A 17 -8.34 3.14 3.92
C HIS A 17 -9.46 3.90 3.18
N GLU A 18 -10.64 3.95 3.80
CA GLU A 18 -11.82 4.60 3.20
C GLU A 18 -11.67 6.12 3.15
N MET A 19 -11.03 6.72 4.16
CA MET A 19 -10.72 8.15 4.13
C MET A 19 -9.82 8.49 2.94
N GLN A 20 -8.88 7.62 2.59
CA GLN A 20 -8.00 7.85 1.45
C GLN A 20 -8.73 7.70 0.11
N HIS A 21 -9.67 6.76 -0.03
CA HIS A 21 -10.57 6.73 -1.19
C HIS A 21 -11.37 8.02 -1.35
N LEU A 22 -11.86 8.60 -0.25
CA LEU A 22 -12.56 9.89 -0.28
C LEU A 22 -11.65 11.04 -0.74
N ILE A 23 -10.40 11.07 -0.28
CA ILE A 23 -9.41 12.07 -0.73
C ILE A 23 -9.15 11.93 -2.23
N SER A 24 -8.87 10.72 -2.70
CA SER A 24 -8.63 10.40 -4.12
C SER A 24 -9.82 10.79 -4.99
N TYR A 25 -11.03 10.43 -4.60
CA TYR A 25 -12.24 10.83 -5.31
C TYR A 25 -12.41 12.35 -5.35
N ALA A 26 -12.20 13.03 -4.22
CA ALA A 26 -12.30 14.49 -4.15
C ALA A 26 -11.29 15.17 -5.09
N ARG A 27 -10.03 14.71 -5.10
CA ARG A 27 -8.98 15.28 -5.96
C ARG A 27 -9.22 15.02 -7.43
N HIS A 28 -9.49 13.78 -7.81
CA HIS A 28 -9.57 13.40 -9.21
C HIS A 28 -10.91 13.77 -9.86
N VAL A 29 -12.02 13.67 -9.12
CA VAL A 29 -13.37 13.87 -9.67
C VAL A 29 -13.94 15.23 -9.29
N VAL A 30 -14.00 15.55 -8.00
CA VAL A 30 -14.70 16.76 -7.53
C VAL A 30 -13.93 18.03 -7.89
N GLU A 31 -12.64 18.07 -7.59
CA GLU A 31 -11.77 19.21 -7.87
C GLU A 31 -11.20 19.16 -9.30
N GLY A 32 -10.79 17.97 -9.75
CA GLY A 32 -10.16 17.78 -11.05
C GLY A 32 -11.12 17.66 -12.24
N GLY A 33 -12.42 17.44 -12.01
CA GLY A 33 -13.42 17.20 -13.07
C GLY A 33 -13.14 15.97 -13.93
N GLY A 34 -12.29 15.05 -13.44
CA GLY A 34 -11.80 13.89 -14.15
C GLY A 34 -12.59 12.62 -13.85
N LYS A 35 -11.93 11.48 -14.05
CA LYS A 35 -12.43 10.15 -13.68
C LYS A 35 -11.80 9.72 -12.36
N PRO A 36 -12.43 8.80 -11.61
CA PRO A 36 -11.79 8.16 -10.46
C PRO A 36 -10.43 7.55 -10.83
N ALA A 37 -9.57 7.40 -9.83
CA ALA A 37 -8.33 6.67 -10.00
C ALA A 37 -8.59 5.24 -10.50
N ALA A 38 -7.62 4.67 -11.21
CA ALA A 38 -7.68 3.26 -11.55
C ALA A 38 -7.73 2.47 -10.23
N GLY A 39 -8.67 1.54 -10.10
CA GLY A 39 -8.95 0.90 -8.81
C GLY A 39 -7.71 0.33 -8.12
N TRP A 40 -6.79 -0.30 -8.86
CA TRP A 40 -5.55 -0.85 -8.29
C TRP A 40 -4.57 0.22 -7.78
N VAL A 41 -4.59 1.43 -8.35
CA VAL A 41 -3.82 2.58 -7.85
C VAL A 41 -4.50 3.14 -6.60
N ASP A 42 -5.83 3.28 -6.66
CA ASP A 42 -6.64 3.80 -5.55
C ASP A 42 -6.50 2.91 -4.30
N GLU A 43 -6.63 1.60 -4.48
CA GLU A 43 -6.38 0.60 -3.44
C GLU A 43 -4.92 0.64 -2.94
N GLY A 44 -3.94 0.67 -3.85
CA GLY A 44 -2.54 0.72 -3.44
C GLY A 44 -2.24 1.94 -2.55
N MET A 45 -2.85 3.09 -2.87
CA MET A 45 -2.73 4.31 -2.08
C MET A 45 -3.49 4.22 -0.74
N SER A 46 -4.66 3.59 -0.69
CA SER A 46 -5.41 3.38 0.56
C SER A 46 -4.69 2.42 1.52
N LEU A 47 -4.03 1.39 1.00
CA LEU A 47 -3.18 0.49 1.78
C LEU A 47 -1.89 1.17 2.27
N VAL A 48 -1.31 2.08 1.47
CA VAL A 48 -0.22 2.94 1.96
C VAL A 48 -0.71 3.85 3.09
N ALA A 49 -1.94 4.37 3.02
CA ALA A 49 -2.50 5.16 4.11
C ALA A 49 -2.66 4.34 5.41
N GLU A 50 -3.09 3.08 5.30
CA GLU A 50 -3.07 2.13 6.42
C GLU A 50 -1.65 1.98 6.99
N GLU A 51 -0.63 1.73 6.17
CA GLU A 51 0.76 1.63 6.63
C GLU A 51 1.27 2.89 7.31
N LEU A 52 1.01 4.08 6.75
CA LEU A 52 1.41 5.35 7.36
C LEU A 52 0.76 5.53 8.74
N GLY A 53 -0.48 5.08 8.90
CA GLY A 53 -1.14 4.98 10.21
C GLY A 53 -0.38 4.03 11.16
N SER A 54 -0.03 2.84 10.67
CA SER A 54 0.76 1.85 11.41
C SER A 54 2.06 2.46 11.94
N GLN A 55 2.87 3.08 11.05
CA GLN A 55 4.15 3.69 11.38
C GLN A 55 3.98 4.82 12.41
N TYR A 56 2.95 5.65 12.27
CA TYR A 56 2.67 6.75 13.18
C TYR A 56 2.39 6.28 14.62
N TYR A 57 1.68 5.17 14.79
CA TYR A 57 1.35 4.60 16.10
C TYR A 57 2.44 3.68 16.65
N GLU A 58 3.25 3.07 15.79
CA GLU A 58 4.48 2.36 16.19
C GLU A 58 5.49 3.34 16.80
N ALA A 59 5.73 4.49 16.16
CA ALA A 59 6.67 5.50 16.66
C ALA A 59 6.29 6.08 18.03
N ARG A 60 5.01 6.02 18.41
CA ARG A 60 4.50 6.50 19.71
C ARG A 60 4.63 5.48 20.83
N CYS A 61 4.62 4.20 20.50
CA CYS A 61 4.87 3.14 21.46
C CYS A 61 5.65 2.02 20.79
N PRO A 62 6.98 2.19 20.64
CA PRO A 62 7.81 1.23 19.93
C PRO A 62 7.99 -0.04 20.76
N ALA A 63 8.30 -1.14 20.07
CA ALA A 63 8.65 -2.38 20.71
C ALA A 63 9.81 -2.23 21.72
N PRO A 64 9.80 -2.97 22.85
CA PRO A 64 8.81 -3.97 23.25
C PRO A 64 7.59 -3.37 23.99
N ALA A 65 7.50 -2.05 24.14
CA ALA A 65 6.37 -1.41 24.79
C ALA A 65 5.09 -1.59 23.97
N CYS A 66 3.93 -1.54 24.64
CA CYS A 66 2.60 -1.70 24.03
C CYS A 66 2.43 -2.99 23.21
N ARG A 67 3.00 -4.09 23.68
CA ARG A 67 2.73 -5.43 23.15
C ARG A 67 2.06 -6.29 24.21
N SER A 68 0.80 -6.66 24.00
CA SER A 68 0.14 -7.67 24.83
C SER A 68 0.66 -9.08 24.54
N ASN A 69 1.12 -9.32 23.31
CA ASN A 69 1.77 -10.56 22.89
C ASN A 69 3.24 -10.28 22.52
N PRO A 70 4.24 -10.83 23.24
CA PRO A 70 5.65 -10.62 22.91
C PRO A 70 6.07 -11.17 21.54
N GLY A 71 5.36 -12.18 21.01
CA GLY A 71 5.67 -12.83 19.73
C GLY A 71 5.17 -12.10 18.49
N GLN A 72 4.47 -10.97 18.64
CA GLN A 72 3.99 -10.20 17.49
C GLN A 72 5.07 -9.30 16.89
N LEU A 73 4.95 -9.04 15.59
CA LEU A 73 5.89 -8.18 14.85
C LEU A 73 5.69 -6.69 15.15
N LEU A 74 4.45 -6.23 15.33
CA LEU A 74 4.08 -4.82 15.52
C LEU A 74 3.39 -4.60 16.88
N PRO A 75 3.57 -3.45 17.55
CA PRO A 75 2.85 -3.16 18.79
C PRO A 75 1.32 -3.16 18.59
N ASP A 76 0.56 -3.38 19.66
CA ASP A 76 -0.91 -3.45 19.63
C ASP A 76 -1.52 -2.19 18.99
N SER A 77 -0.89 -1.03 19.20
CA SER A 77 -1.29 0.27 18.64
C SER A 77 -1.09 0.40 17.13
N SER A 78 -0.23 -0.42 16.53
CA SER A 78 0.14 -0.39 15.10
C SER A 78 -0.47 -1.56 14.34
N LEU A 79 -0.62 -2.73 14.99
CA LEU A 79 -1.08 -3.96 14.35
C LEU A 79 -2.44 -3.82 13.65
N GLY A 80 -3.37 -3.06 14.22
CA GLY A 80 -4.70 -2.83 13.65
C GLY A 80 -4.71 -2.11 12.30
N PHE A 81 -3.58 -1.52 11.90
CA PHE A 81 -3.43 -0.84 10.62
C PHE A 81 -2.77 -1.72 9.55
N ALA A 82 -1.76 -2.52 9.90
CA ALA A 82 -0.98 -3.25 8.90
C ALA A 82 -1.55 -4.65 8.56
N ARG A 83 -2.57 -5.12 9.28
CA ARG A 83 -3.02 -6.52 9.21
C ARG A 83 -3.50 -6.95 7.82
N ASN A 84 -4.19 -6.08 7.09
CA ASN A 84 -4.96 -6.46 5.91
C ASN A 84 -4.10 -6.74 4.67
N PHE A 85 -2.96 -6.05 4.51
CA PHE A 85 -2.09 -6.22 3.35
C PHE A 85 -0.83 -7.03 3.66
N THR A 86 -0.38 -7.12 4.92
CA THR A 86 0.91 -7.73 5.25
C THR A 86 1.01 -9.18 4.76
N LEU A 87 0.01 -10.02 5.08
CA LEU A 87 0.04 -11.42 4.66
C LEU A 87 -0.13 -11.59 3.15
N ASP A 88 -1.02 -10.80 2.53
CA ASP A 88 -1.22 -10.83 1.08
C ASP A 88 0.04 -10.40 0.34
N SER A 89 0.80 -9.44 0.88
CA SER A 89 2.06 -8.95 0.30
C SER A 89 3.18 -9.98 0.41
N TYR A 90 3.22 -10.74 1.51
CA TYR A 90 4.12 -11.89 1.64
C TYR A 90 3.82 -12.94 0.56
N PHE A 91 2.56 -13.35 0.40
CA PHE A 91 2.19 -14.32 -0.63
C PHE A 91 2.43 -13.80 -2.04
N PHE A 92 2.27 -12.49 -2.26
CA PHE A 92 2.60 -11.87 -3.55
C PHE A 92 4.09 -11.96 -3.83
N ALA A 93 4.94 -11.64 -2.84
CA ALA A 93 6.40 -11.72 -2.98
C ALA A 93 6.92 -13.15 -3.13
N GLU A 94 6.23 -14.15 -2.58
CA GLU A 94 6.60 -15.57 -2.72
C GLU A 94 6.33 -16.11 -4.13
N SER A 95 5.37 -15.53 -4.87
CA SER A 95 4.97 -16.00 -6.21
C SER A 95 4.50 -14.85 -7.12
N PRO A 96 5.36 -13.86 -7.41
CA PRO A 96 4.97 -12.60 -8.04
C PRO A 96 4.58 -12.74 -9.53
N ASP A 97 4.96 -13.85 -10.18
CA ASP A 97 4.61 -14.19 -11.56
C ASP A 97 3.26 -14.89 -11.71
N THR A 98 2.58 -15.23 -10.60
CA THR A 98 1.31 -15.96 -10.64
C THR A 98 0.09 -15.06 -10.74
N VAL A 99 0.24 -13.75 -10.48
CA VAL A 99 -0.87 -12.79 -10.46
C VAL A 99 -0.47 -11.41 -11.01
N SER A 100 -1.39 -10.74 -11.70
CA SER A 100 -1.20 -9.35 -12.17
C SER A 100 -1.82 -8.33 -11.20
N ILE A 101 -1.08 -7.25 -10.96
CA ILE A 101 -1.49 -6.06 -10.18
C ILE A 101 -2.41 -5.16 -11.02
N THR A 102 -2.15 -5.04 -12.33
CA THR A 102 -2.83 -4.04 -13.18
C THR A 102 -4.19 -4.52 -13.69
N GLY A 103 -5.10 -3.57 -13.93
CA GLY A 103 -6.37 -3.81 -14.64
C GLY A 103 -7.52 -4.35 -13.78
N ARG A 104 -7.38 -4.40 -12.46
CA ARG A 104 -8.43 -4.84 -11.52
C ARG A 104 -9.29 -3.67 -10.99
N SER A 105 -10.53 -3.96 -10.61
CA SER A 105 -11.50 -3.01 -10.02
C SER A 105 -11.46 -3.01 -8.49
N ASP A 106 -11.90 -1.89 -7.90
CA ASP A 106 -12.01 -1.56 -6.46
C ASP A 106 -12.66 -2.61 -5.53
N GLY A 107 -13.49 -3.51 -6.05
CA GLY A 107 -14.13 -4.58 -5.25
C GLY A 107 -13.35 -5.91 -5.10
N ALA A 108 -12.08 -5.97 -5.48
CA ALA A 108 -11.30 -7.21 -5.41
C ALA A 108 -10.67 -7.45 -4.03
N LEU A 109 -10.27 -8.70 -3.73
CA LEU A 109 -9.56 -9.08 -2.51
C LEU A 109 -8.37 -10.00 -2.86
N GLY A 110 -7.43 -10.17 -1.91
CA GLY A 110 -6.39 -11.18 -1.94
C GLY A 110 -5.04 -10.71 -2.50
N THR A 111 -4.15 -11.69 -2.73
CA THR A 111 -2.71 -11.55 -2.99
C THR A 111 -2.34 -10.47 -4.02
N ALA A 112 -2.99 -10.45 -5.19
CA ALA A 112 -2.67 -9.48 -6.23
C ALA A 112 -3.15 -8.06 -5.90
N TRP A 113 -4.31 -7.97 -5.24
CA TRP A 113 -5.04 -6.73 -5.02
C TRP A 113 -4.51 -6.00 -3.79
N ARG A 114 -4.50 -6.65 -2.63
CA ARG A 114 -3.98 -6.05 -1.40
C ARG A 114 -2.46 -6.13 -1.33
N GLY A 115 -1.92 -7.32 -1.61
CA GLY A 115 -0.48 -7.55 -1.51
C GLY A 115 0.31 -6.79 -2.57
N GLY A 116 -0.01 -7.05 -3.83
CA GLY A 116 0.71 -6.49 -4.98
C GLY A 116 0.52 -4.98 -5.17
N ALA A 117 -0.70 -4.45 -4.99
CA ALA A 117 -0.92 -3.01 -5.12
C ALA A 117 -0.20 -2.21 -4.02
N TRP A 118 -0.29 -2.67 -2.76
CA TRP A 118 0.49 -2.09 -1.66
C TRP A 118 1.99 -2.19 -1.95
N ALA A 119 2.50 -3.38 -2.30
CA ALA A 119 3.93 -3.58 -2.53
C ALA A 119 4.49 -2.65 -3.62
N LEU A 120 3.77 -2.46 -4.72
CA LEU A 120 4.17 -1.53 -5.79
C LEU A 120 4.14 -0.08 -5.32
N MET A 121 3.05 0.39 -4.68
CA MET A 121 2.97 1.78 -4.21
C MET A 121 3.94 2.07 -3.08
N ARG A 122 4.23 1.07 -2.25
CA ARG A 122 5.23 1.15 -1.19
C ARG A 122 6.64 1.26 -1.76
N TRP A 123 6.98 0.40 -2.72
CA TRP A 123 8.26 0.43 -3.43
C TRP A 123 8.47 1.75 -4.16
N LEU A 124 7.43 2.26 -4.85
CA LEU A 124 7.48 3.59 -5.47
C LEU A 124 7.70 4.69 -4.43
N GLY A 125 7.04 4.63 -3.27
CA GLY A 125 7.27 5.58 -2.19
C GLY A 125 8.70 5.58 -1.65
N ASP A 126 9.32 4.40 -1.48
CA ASP A 126 10.72 4.26 -1.04
C ASP A 126 11.72 4.86 -2.03
N HIS A 127 11.44 4.71 -3.32
CA HIS A 127 12.37 5.09 -4.39
C HIS A 127 12.15 6.52 -4.90
N MET A 128 11.17 7.23 -4.35
CA MET A 128 10.84 8.60 -4.72
C MET A 128 10.98 9.52 -3.50
N ASP A 129 10.82 10.83 -3.70
CA ASP A 129 10.85 11.78 -2.59
C ASP A 129 9.55 11.80 -1.78
N ALA A 130 9.59 12.43 -0.60
CA ALA A 130 8.46 12.55 0.32
C ALA A 130 7.19 13.23 -0.28
N GLY A 131 7.31 13.89 -1.43
CA GLY A 131 6.20 14.48 -2.17
C GLY A 131 5.49 13.53 -3.13
N PHE A 132 5.99 12.29 -3.33
CA PHE A 132 5.47 11.34 -4.31
C PHE A 132 3.97 11.08 -4.17
N TYR A 133 3.51 10.66 -2.99
CA TYR A 133 2.10 10.34 -2.76
C TYR A 133 1.19 11.55 -2.97
N ARG A 134 1.65 12.75 -2.62
CA ARG A 134 0.90 13.98 -2.89
C ARG A 134 0.77 14.26 -4.38
N ARG A 135 1.81 13.98 -5.16
CA ARG A 135 1.78 14.13 -6.61
C ARG A 135 0.87 13.10 -7.27
N MET A 136 0.80 11.88 -6.74
CA MET A 136 -0.15 10.85 -7.20
C MET A 136 -1.60 11.37 -7.12
N GLU A 137 -2.00 11.88 -5.95
CA GLU A 137 -3.32 12.48 -5.73
C GLU A 137 -3.60 13.69 -6.63
N SER A 138 -2.57 14.45 -6.96
CA SER A 138 -2.71 15.66 -7.78
C SER A 138 -2.63 15.37 -9.29
N ALA A 139 -2.31 14.14 -9.69
CA ALA A 139 -2.07 13.81 -11.09
C ALA A 139 -3.38 13.59 -11.86
N SER A 140 -3.42 14.09 -13.10
CA SER A 140 -4.51 13.79 -14.02
C SER A 140 -4.40 12.35 -14.52
N GLY A 141 -5.50 11.59 -14.45
CA GLY A 141 -5.62 10.28 -15.10
C GLY A 141 -5.43 9.06 -14.20
N GLY A 142 -5.13 9.23 -12.91
CA GLY A 142 -5.37 8.26 -11.82
C GLY A 142 -4.81 6.84 -11.93
N GLY A 143 -4.01 6.53 -12.96
CA GLY A 143 -3.50 5.20 -13.28
C GLY A 143 -2.02 5.23 -13.65
N ILE A 144 -1.64 4.53 -14.72
CA ILE A 144 -0.27 4.56 -15.26
C ILE A 144 0.24 6.00 -15.47
N ALA A 145 -0.58 6.86 -16.09
CA ALA A 145 -0.21 8.25 -16.32
C ALA A 145 0.08 9.04 -15.02
N ALA A 146 -0.61 8.71 -13.92
CA ALA A 146 -0.36 9.32 -12.63
C ALA A 146 1.00 8.90 -12.07
N ILE A 147 1.33 7.60 -12.15
CA ILE A 147 2.62 7.07 -11.73
C ILE A 147 3.75 7.70 -12.52
N GLU A 148 3.65 7.72 -13.84
CA GLU A 148 4.68 8.33 -14.71
C GLU A 148 4.85 9.82 -14.39
N SER A 149 3.76 10.55 -14.16
CA SER A 149 3.81 11.96 -13.77
C SER A 149 4.47 12.17 -12.40
N ALA A 150 4.09 11.37 -11.40
CA ALA A 150 4.54 11.51 -10.02
C ALA A 150 6.00 11.04 -9.78
N SER A 151 6.51 10.15 -10.63
CA SER A 151 7.84 9.54 -10.59
C SER A 151 8.91 10.29 -11.39
N GLY A 152 8.64 11.54 -11.79
CA GLY A 152 9.59 12.35 -12.57
C GLY A 152 9.63 11.98 -14.06
N ARG A 153 8.50 11.55 -14.63
CA ARG A 153 8.35 11.17 -16.05
C ARG A 153 9.12 9.91 -16.46
N GLN A 154 9.42 9.03 -15.50
CA GLN A 154 9.89 7.68 -15.81
C GLN A 154 8.76 6.86 -16.41
N SER A 155 9.07 6.01 -17.38
CA SER A 155 8.05 5.14 -17.98
C SER A 155 7.58 4.10 -16.98
N PHE A 156 6.28 3.79 -17.00
CA PHE A 156 5.74 2.74 -16.13
C PHE A 156 6.37 1.38 -16.43
N GLY A 157 6.68 1.09 -17.69
CA GLY A 157 7.38 -0.15 -18.06
C GLY A 157 8.73 -0.30 -17.37
N THR A 158 9.52 0.77 -17.29
CA THR A 158 10.80 0.76 -16.57
C THR A 158 10.61 0.58 -15.07
N LEU A 159 9.69 1.35 -14.47
CA LEU A 159 9.41 1.25 -13.03
C LEU A 159 8.91 -0.14 -12.64
N PHE A 160 7.97 -0.69 -13.43
CA PHE A 160 7.39 -2.00 -13.18
C PHE A 160 8.41 -3.13 -13.38
N ALA A 161 9.31 -3.01 -14.36
CA ALA A 161 10.41 -3.95 -14.53
C ALA A 161 11.40 -3.91 -13.36
N ASN A 162 11.75 -2.72 -12.86
CA ASN A 162 12.64 -2.56 -11.71
C ASN A 162 12.00 -3.10 -10.42
N PHE A 163 10.71 -2.85 -10.22
CA PHE A 163 9.94 -3.45 -9.13
C PHE A 163 9.94 -4.98 -9.23
N GLY A 164 9.68 -5.53 -10.42
CA GLY A 164 9.77 -6.97 -10.67
C GLY A 164 11.13 -7.55 -10.34
N LEU A 165 12.21 -6.86 -10.73
CA LEU A 165 13.57 -7.28 -10.37
C LEU A 165 13.77 -7.30 -8.85
N ALA A 166 13.33 -6.25 -8.14
CA ALA A 166 13.44 -6.17 -6.68
C ALA A 166 12.73 -7.34 -5.98
N LEU A 167 11.54 -7.72 -6.45
CA LEU A 167 10.81 -8.88 -5.91
C LEU A 167 11.63 -10.17 -6.01
N TYR A 168 12.33 -10.39 -7.12
CA TYR A 168 13.15 -11.58 -7.30
C TYR A 168 14.47 -11.50 -6.57
N THR A 169 15.18 -10.36 -6.57
CA THR A 169 16.53 -10.26 -6.00
C THR A 169 16.55 -10.12 -4.48
N ASP A 170 15.57 -9.42 -3.90
CA ASP A 170 15.52 -9.17 -2.45
C ASP A 170 14.86 -10.32 -1.68
N SER A 171 14.20 -11.22 -2.42
CA SER A 171 13.54 -12.43 -1.90
C SER A 171 14.34 -13.72 -2.16
N LEU A 172 15.56 -13.66 -2.72
CA LEU A 172 16.38 -14.86 -2.89
C LEU A 172 16.80 -15.41 -1.52
N ALA A 173 16.26 -16.57 -1.17
CA ALA A 173 16.68 -17.32 0.01
C ALA A 173 18.20 -17.55 -0.04
N GLY A 174 18.93 -16.97 0.92
CA GLY A 174 20.38 -17.09 1.03
C GLY A 174 21.20 -15.93 0.45
N MET A 175 20.58 -14.91 -0.16
CA MET A 175 21.30 -13.66 -0.48
C MET A 175 21.19 -12.64 0.66
N PRO A 176 22.31 -12.06 1.13
CA PRO A 176 22.27 -10.96 2.09
C PRO A 176 21.53 -9.75 1.50
N ARG A 177 20.61 -9.18 2.27
CA ARG A 177 19.99 -7.89 1.95
C ARG A 177 21.02 -6.80 2.20
N ASN A 178 21.59 -6.25 1.14
CA ASN A 178 22.43 -5.06 1.27
C ASN A 178 21.50 -3.85 1.36
N THR A 179 21.34 -3.32 2.57
CA THR A 179 20.84 -1.96 2.80
C THR A 179 21.87 -0.93 2.37
#